data_AF-A0A6H1ZCJ4-F1
#
_entry.id   AF-A0A6H1ZCJ4-F1
#
_cell.length_a   1.000
_cell.length_b   1.000
_cell.length_c   1.000
_cell.angle_alpha   90.00
_cell.angle_beta   90.00
_cell.angle_gamma   90.00
#
_symmetry.space_group_name_H-M   'P 1'
#
loop_
_entity.id
_entity.type
_entity.pdbx_description
1 polymer ?
#
loop_
_entity_poly.entity_id
_entity_poly.type
_entity_poly.pdbx_seq_one_letter_code
_entity_poly.pdbx_strand_id
1 'polypeptide(L)' 'MLYQICHQFKKDRMKVEMMAQSDINSNSEMEAFVREVKKRHPLPSNKYDWLVCNEKSKYFTWAVEKI' A
#
# COMPACT_ATOMS: atom_id res chain seq x y z
N MET A 1 -12.97 6.61 -1.33
CA MET A 1 -12.70 5.22 -1.79
C MET A 1 -11.54 4.67 -0.97
N LEU A 2 -11.61 3.41 -0.54
CA LEU A 2 -10.59 2.83 0.32
C LEU A 2 -9.35 2.43 -0.49
N TYR A 3 -8.19 2.95 -0.11
CA TYR A 3 -6.91 2.66 -0.73
C TYR A 3 -5.90 2.08 0.25
N GLN A 4 -5.04 1.22 -0.27
CA GLN A 4 -3.93 0.59 0.43
C GLN A 4 -2.62 0.88 -0.28
N ILE A 5 -1.60 1.12 0.54
CA ILE A 5 -0.22 1.20 0.10
C ILE A 5 0.51 -0.02 0.65
N CYS A 6 1.17 -0.73 -0.25
CA CYS A 6 1.83 -2.00 0.02
C CYS A 6 3.27 -2.00 -0.49
N HIS A 7 4.10 -2.83 0.13
CA HIS A 7 5.35 -3.30 -0.45
C HIS A 7 5.10 -4.59 -1.22
N GLN A 8 5.44 -4.62 -2.51
CA GLN A 8 5.39 -5.82 -3.34
C GLN A 8 6.79 -6.34 -3.60
N PHE A 9 7.04 -7.63 -3.38
CA PHE A 9 8.32 -8.24 -3.76
C PHE A 9 8.49 -8.28 -5.28
N LYS A 10 9.66 -7.87 -5.78
CA LYS A 10 9.97 -7.87 -7.22
C LYS A 10 10.06 -9.27 -7.80
N LYS A 11 10.69 -10.21 -7.07
CA LYS A 11 10.90 -11.59 -7.50
C LYS A 11 9.62 -12.42 -7.47
N ASP A 12 8.74 -12.10 -6.53
CA ASP A 12 7.46 -12.77 -6.33
C ASP A 12 6.37 -11.71 -6.17
N ARG A 13 5.74 -11.36 -7.29
CA ARG A 13 4.71 -10.32 -7.36
C ARG A 13 3.45 -10.68 -6.56
N MET A 14 3.31 -11.93 -6.12
CA MET A 14 2.20 -12.37 -5.27
C MET A 14 2.45 -12.05 -3.81
N LYS A 15 3.70 -11.89 -3.38
CA LYS A 15 4.02 -11.52 -2.01
C LYS A 15 3.91 -10.01 -1.82
N VAL A 16 2.85 -9.61 -1.14
CA VAL A 16 2.50 -8.22 -0.86
C VAL A 16 2.36 -8.03 0.65
N GLU A 17 2.96 -6.97 1.19
CA GLU A 17 2.89 -6.58 2.59
C GLU A 17 2.18 -5.23 2.68
N MET A 18 1.08 -5.15 3.44
CA MET A 18 0.34 -3.90 3.63
C MET A 18 1.08 -2.97 4.59
N MET A 19 1.28 -1.70 4.19
CA MET A 19 1.92 -0.67 5.02
C MET A 19 0.90 0.26 5.65
N ALA A 20 -0.09 0.69 4.88
CA ALA A 20 -1.12 1.60 5.35
C ALA A 20 -2.39 1.50 4.52
N GLN A 21 -3.49 1.94 5.10
CA GLN A 21 -4.80 2.02 4.47
C GLN A 21 -5.50 3.32 4.89
N SER A 22 -6.20 3.96 3.97
CA SER A 22 -7.00 5.15 4.25
C SER A 22 -8.15 5.25 3.26
N ASP A 23 -9.26 5.84 3.71
CA ASP A 23 -10.26 6.36 2.78
C ASP A 23 -9.69 7.63 2.13
N ILE A 24 -9.75 7.70 0.80
CA ILE A 24 -9.20 8.78 -0.02
C ILE A 24 -10.25 9.19 -1.04
N ASN A 25 -10.56 10.48 -1.08
CA ASN A 25 -11.63 11.05 -1.92
C ASN A 25 -11.12 12.09 -2.92
N SER A 26 -9.81 12.37 -2.93
CA SER A 26 -9.20 13.29 -3.88
C SER A 26 -7.75 12.91 -4.24
N ASN A 27 -7.26 13.44 -5.36
CA ASN A 27 -5.87 13.24 -5.77
C ASN A 27 -4.86 13.89 -4.81
N SER A 28 -5.20 15.05 -4.24
CA SER A 28 -4.34 15.72 -3.26
C SER A 28 -4.21 14.91 -1.97
N GLU A 29 -5.31 14.30 -1.50
CA GLU A 29 -5.27 13.35 -0.38
C GLU A 29 -4.40 12.13 -0.70
N MET A 30 -4.51 11.58 -1.93
CA MET A 30 -3.67 10.47 -2.38
C MET A 30 -2.18 10.82 -2.32
N GLU A 31 -1.78 11.97 -2.86
CA GLU A 31 -0.38 12.42 -2.86
C GLU A 31 0.15 12.60 -1.44
N ALA A 32 -0.64 13.25 -0.57
CA ALA A 32 -0.28 13.43 0.83
C ALA A 32 -0.15 12.09 1.55
N PHE A 33 -1.11 11.19 1.36
CA PHE A 33 -1.11 9.84 1.93
C PHE A 33 0.13 9.04 1.50
N VAL A 34 0.42 8.99 0.20
CA VAL A 34 1.60 8.30 -0.34
C VAL A 34 2.89 8.89 0.21
N ARG A 35 3.01 10.22 0.28
CA ARG A 35 4.21 10.89 0.81
C ARG A 35 4.43 10.54 2.29
N GLU A 36 3.40 10.63 3.11
CA GLU A 36 3.50 10.34 4.54
C GLU A 36 3.81 8.86 4.82
N VAL A 37 3.18 7.94 4.09
CA VAL A 37 3.43 6.50 4.25
C VAL A 37 4.85 6.15 3.83
N LYS A 38 5.34 6.68 2.70
CA LYS A 38 6.73 6.46 2.25
C LYS A 38 7.76 6.99 3.24
N LYS A 39 7.46 8.09 3.92
CA LYS A 39 8.31 8.67 4.97
C LYS A 39 8.37 7.78 6.21
N ARG A 40 7.24 7.21 6.63
CA ARG A 40 7.13 6.34 7.81
C ARG A 40 7.65 4.92 7.56
N HIS A 41 7.45 4.40 6.35
CA HIS A 41 7.80 3.06 5.93
C HIS A 41 8.72 3.14 4.71
N PRO A 42 10.00 3.51 4.87
CA PRO A 42 10.93 3.54 3.73
C PRO A 42 11.08 2.14 3.12
N LEU A 43 11.33 2.10 1.81
CA LEU A 43 11.46 0.85 1.07
C LEU A 43 12.69 0.06 1.57
N PRO A 44 12.54 -1.16 2.12
CA PRO A 44 13.59 -1.80 2.91
C PRO A 44 14.77 -2.35 2.10
N SER A 45 14.64 -2.51 0.78
CA SER A 45 15.74 -2.87 -0.12
C SER A 45 15.32 -2.71 -1.59
N ASN A 46 16.27 -2.84 -2.52
CA ASN A 46 15.98 -2.92 -3.97
C ASN A 46 15.11 -4.12 -4.38
N LYS A 47 14.74 -5.00 -3.45
CA LYS A 47 13.90 -6.21 -3.67
C LYS A 47 12.40 -5.92 -3.74
N TYR A 48 11.97 -4.71 -3.38
CA TYR A 48 10.56 -4.35 -3.30
C TYR A 48 10.22 -3.23 -4.28
N ASP A 49 8.94 -3.15 -4.64
CA ASP A 49 8.30 -2.02 -5.31
C ASP A 49 7.15 -1.51 -4.44
N TRP A 50 6.82 -0.23 -4.58
CA TRP A 50 5.58 0.32 -4.04
C TRP A 50 4.40 -0.11 -4.91
N LEU A 51 3.32 -0.55 -4.26
CA LEU A 51 2.04 -0.82 -4.89
C LEU A 51 0.96 -0.01 -4.19
N VAL A 52 0.15 0.71 -4.95
CA VAL A 52 -1.03 1.42 -4.44
C VAL A 52 -2.25 0.81 -5.10
N CYS A 53 -3.25 0.41 -4.33
CA CYS A 53 -4.44 -0.25 -4.85
C CYS A 53 -5.69 0.19 -4.10
N ASN A 54 -6.85 0.18 -4.76
CA ASN A 54 -8.15 0.39 -4.13
C ASN A 54 -8.81 -0.95 -3.79
N GLU A 55 -9.89 -0.91 -3.01
CA GLU A 55 -10.68 -2.07 -2.58
C GLU A 55 -11.20 -2.97 -3.71
N LYS A 56 -11.27 -2.45 -4.95
CA LYS A 56 -11.71 -3.21 -6.13
C LYS A 56 -10.57 -3.95 -6.82
N SER A 57 -9.31 -3.70 -6.44
CA SER A 57 -8.14 -4.39 -6.99
C SER A 57 -8.06 -5.82 -6.49
N LYS A 58 -7.68 -6.76 -7.36
CA LYS A 58 -7.37 -8.15 -6.96
C LYS A 58 -6.16 -8.28 -6.02
N TYR A 59 -5.37 -7.21 -5.88
CA TYR A 59 -4.22 -7.14 -4.99
C TYR A 59 -4.53 -6.40 -3.67
N PHE A 60 -5.79 -6.00 -3.48
CA PHE A 60 -6.21 -5.42 -2.22
C PHE A 60 -6.20 -6.48 -1.13
N THR A 61 -5.49 -6.19 -0.05
CA THR A 61 -5.29 -7.14 1.06
C THR A 61 -6.19 -6.72 2.21
N TRP A 62 -7.25 -7.47 2.51
CA TRP A 62 -8.03 -7.19 3.71
C TRP A 62 -7.14 -7.25 4.96
N ALA A 63 -7.17 -6.18 5.77
CA ALA A 63 -6.51 -6.21 7.07
C ALA A 63 -7.17 -7.30 7.90
N VAL A 64 -6.43 -8.37 8.21
CA VAL A 64 -6.90 -9.37 9.16
C VAL A 64 -6.65 -8.78 10.54
N GLU A 65 -7.70 -8.31 11.22
CA GLU A 65 -7.60 -8.03 12.66
C GLU A 65 -7.14 -9.31 13.35
N LYS A 66 -5.95 -9.28 13.95
CA LYS A 66 -5.58 -10.34 14.89
C LYS A 66 -6.45 -10.15 16.13
N ILE A 67 -7.47 -11.00 16.25
CA ILE A 67 -8.24 -11.23 17.48
C ILE A 67 -7.29 -11.68 18.60
#